data_AF-A0A7K1C8R0-F1
#
_entry.id   AF-A0A7K1C8R0-F1
#
_cell.length_a   1.000
_cell.length_b   1.000
_cell.length_c   1.000
_cell.angle_alpha   90.00
_cell.angle_beta   90.00
_cell.angle_gamma   90.00
#
_symmetry.space_group_name_H-M   'P 1'
#
loop_
_entity.id
_entity.type
_entity.pdbx_description
1 polymer ?
#
loop_
_entity_poly.entity_id
_entity_poly.type
_entity_poly.pdbx_seq_one_letter_code
_entity_poly.pdbx_strand_id
1 'polypeptide(L)'
;MTVVDRSSSPATQAALENQFGLADRVVDSAALANSVKRFREQGIVLPTFAQLADPSTVDPSLVGDADPQGPDARNLWRVHWYNDLQGRRTSVPDHVVLPPELTGVPNPIIVVFGDRFPMITAHKVLAAYSCLAPRVVTGQFDPTRHRAIWPST
;
A
#
# COMPACT_ATOMS: atom_id res chain seq x y z
N MET A 1 10.45 6.30 -4.09
CA MET A 1 10.18 7.64 -3.54
C MET A 1 10.83 8.64 -4.48
N THR A 2 10.07 9.22 -5.39
CA THR A 2 10.59 10.27 -6.29
C THR A 2 10.84 11.50 -5.44
N VAL A 3 12.10 11.92 -5.34
CA VAL A 3 12.45 13.21 -4.77
C VAL A 3 11.87 14.26 -5.72
N VAL A 4 10.77 14.90 -5.32
CA VAL A 4 10.29 16.08 -6.03
C VAL A 4 11.32 17.16 -5.76
N ASP A 5 12.05 17.54 -6.81
CA ASP A 5 13.01 18.63 -6.75
C ASP A 5 12.27 19.90 -6.27
N ARG A 6 12.74 20.47 -5.16
CA ARG A 6 12.17 21.70 -4.56
C ARG A 6 12.34 22.91 -5.47
N SER A 7 13.01 22.79 -6.61
CA SER A 7 13.16 23.81 -7.65
C SER A 7 12.01 23.85 -8.69
N SER A 8 10.95 23.06 -8.51
CA SER A 8 9.84 22.99 -9.48
C SER A 8 9.13 24.33 -9.68
N SER A 9 8.84 24.70 -10.93
CA SER A 9 8.10 25.93 -11.24
C SER A 9 6.71 25.95 -10.58
N PRO A 10 6.12 27.13 -10.33
CA PRO A 10 4.77 27.24 -9.77
C PRO A 10 3.70 26.47 -10.58
N ALA A 11 3.85 26.44 -11.92
CA ALA A 11 2.96 25.67 -12.80
C ALA A 11 3.13 24.15 -12.60
N THR A 12 4.38 23.69 -12.44
CA THR A 12 4.68 22.29 -12.12
C THR A 12 4.10 21.90 -10.76
N GLN A 13 4.27 22.74 -9.74
CA GLN A 13 3.73 22.50 -8.41
C GLN A 13 2.20 22.45 -8.43
N ALA A 14 1.55 23.39 -9.14
CA ALA A 14 0.11 23.39 -9.31
C ALA A 14 -0.40 22.12 -10.04
N ALA A 15 0.33 21.61 -11.03
CA ALA A 15 -0.03 20.37 -11.71
C ALA A 15 0.15 19.14 -10.81
N LEU A 16 1.27 19.06 -10.06
CA LEU A 16 1.52 18.01 -9.09
C LEU A 16 0.40 17.93 -8.05
N GLU A 17 0.02 19.07 -7.47
CA GLU A 17 -1.05 19.13 -6.49
C GLU A 17 -2.42 18.83 -7.11
N ASN A 18 -2.85 19.59 -8.13
CA ASN A 18 -4.25 19.59 -8.57
C ASN A 18 -4.59 18.53 -9.63
N GLN A 19 -3.63 18.11 -10.45
CA GLN A 19 -3.86 17.16 -11.53
C GLN A 19 -3.42 15.75 -11.14
N PHE A 20 -2.25 15.61 -10.50
CA PHE A 20 -1.69 14.31 -10.14
C PHE A 20 -2.02 13.88 -8.71
N GLY A 21 -2.40 14.82 -7.83
CA GLY A 21 -2.71 14.53 -6.42
C GLY A 21 -1.47 14.16 -5.61
N LEU A 22 -0.33 14.80 -5.92
CA LEU A 22 0.98 14.57 -5.35
C LEU A 22 1.40 15.75 -4.45
N ALA A 23 0.47 16.33 -3.68
CA ALA A 23 0.82 17.35 -2.71
C ALA A 23 1.79 16.80 -1.65
N ASP A 24 2.77 17.60 -1.25
CA ASP A 24 3.75 17.28 -0.21
C ASP A 24 3.48 17.99 1.12
N ARG A 25 2.35 18.71 1.18
CA ARG A 25 1.86 19.49 2.33
C ARG A 25 0.36 19.28 2.51
N VAL A 26 -0.16 19.67 3.67
CA VAL A 26 -1.61 19.73 3.90
C VAL A 26 -2.19 20.88 3.08
N VAL A 27 -3.12 20.58 2.17
CA VAL A 27 -3.80 21.57 1.31
C VAL A 27 -5.21 21.88 1.78
N ASP A 28 -5.84 20.96 2.53
CA ASP A 28 -7.14 21.17 3.19
C ASP A 28 -7.12 20.55 4.59
N SER A 29 -7.05 21.42 5.61
CA SER A 29 -7.00 21.00 7.01
C SER A 29 -8.33 20.46 7.53
N ALA A 30 -9.47 20.90 6.98
CA ALA A 30 -10.79 20.44 7.38
C ALA A 30 -11.05 19.02 6.85
N ALA A 31 -10.68 18.74 5.59
CA ALA A 31 -10.74 17.40 5.02
C ALA A 31 -9.83 16.42 5.79
N LEU A 32 -8.61 16.84 6.14
CA LEU A 32 -7.72 16.03 6.98
C LEU A 32 -8.32 15.75 8.36
N ALA A 33 -8.92 16.74 9.01
CA ALA A 33 -9.59 16.56 10.30
C ALA A 33 -10.76 15.57 10.21
N ASN A 34 -11.54 15.62 9.12
CA ASN A 34 -12.61 14.66 8.85
C ASN A 34 -12.06 13.23 8.68
N SER A 35 -10.96 13.06 7.93
CA SER A 35 -10.27 11.77 7.79
C SER A 35 -9.83 11.21 9.13
N VAL A 36 -9.14 12.02 9.95
CA VAL A 36 -8.67 11.61 11.28
C VAL A 36 -9.85 11.20 12.18
N LYS A 37 -10.94 11.98 12.18
CA LYS A 37 -12.14 11.66 12.95
C LYS A 37 -12.75 10.33 12.49
N ARG A 38 -12.97 10.16 11.18
CA ARG A 38 -13.54 8.94 10.61
C ARG A 38 -12.69 7.71 10.91
N PHE A 39 -11.38 7.82 10.80
CA PHE A 39 -10.47 6.71 11.06
C PHE A 39 -10.46 6.32 12.53
N ARG A 40 -10.49 7.30 13.44
CA ARG A 40 -10.64 7.04 14.87
C ARG A 40 -11.95 6.32 15.19
N GLU A 41 -13.06 6.78 14.63
CA GLU A 41 -14.38 6.15 14.82
C GLU A 41 -14.45 4.72 14.29
N GLN A 42 -13.68 4.40 13.24
CA GLN A 42 -13.64 3.08 12.62
C GLN A 42 -12.47 2.20 13.10
N GLY A 43 -11.63 2.70 14.01
CA GLY A 43 -10.43 1.99 14.47
C GLY A 43 -9.38 1.76 13.37
N ILE A 44 -9.36 2.60 12.34
CA ILE A 44 -8.44 2.45 11.19
C ILE A 44 -7.12 3.13 11.52
N VAL A 45 -6.03 2.37 11.36
CA VAL A 45 -4.66 2.88 11.27
C VAL A 45 -4.14 2.50 9.89
N LEU A 46 -3.15 3.22 9.38
CA LEU A 46 -2.54 2.95 8.08
C LEU A 46 -1.05 2.65 8.24
N PRO A 47 -0.47 1.70 7.47
CA PRO A 47 0.97 1.49 7.45
C PRO A 47 1.68 2.61 6.70
N THR A 48 2.85 3.02 7.17
CA THR A 48 3.71 3.92 6.40
C THR A 48 4.35 3.18 5.22
N PHE A 49 4.77 3.90 4.17
CA PHE A 49 5.52 3.27 3.08
C PHE A 49 6.87 2.69 3.53
N ALA A 50 7.49 3.26 4.57
CA ALA A 50 8.70 2.69 5.17
C ALA A 50 8.43 1.33 5.82
N GLN A 51 7.31 1.18 6.54
CA GLN A 51 6.87 -0.10 7.11
C GLN A 51 6.53 -1.14 6.04
N LEU A 52 5.95 -0.73 4.92
CA LEU A 52 5.68 -1.65 3.80
C LEU A 52 6.96 -2.08 3.07
N ALA A 53 7.94 -1.17 2.97
CA ALA A 53 9.24 -1.48 2.37
C ALA A 53 10.09 -2.40 3.26
N ASP A 54 10.00 -2.23 4.58
CA ASP A 54 10.65 -3.07 5.58
C ASP A 54 9.64 -3.62 6.59
N PRO A 55 8.97 -4.75 6.26
CA PRO A 55 7.96 -5.36 7.13
C PRO A 55 8.54 -5.99 8.40
N SER A 56 9.87 -6.04 8.57
CA SER A 56 10.48 -6.44 9.84
C SER A 56 10.22 -5.41 10.94
N THR A 57 10.01 -4.15 10.58
CA THR A 57 9.69 -3.04 11.50
C THR A 57 8.24 -3.04 11.99
N VAL A 58 7.38 -3.87 11.38
CA VAL A 58 5.97 -3.98 11.71
C VAL A 58 5.77 -4.94 12.87
N ASP A 59 4.99 -4.55 13.87
CA ASP A 59 4.50 -5.46 14.90
C ASP A 59 3.47 -6.43 14.27
N PRO A 60 3.75 -7.75 14.23
CA PRO A 60 2.80 -8.73 13.70
C PRO A 60 1.46 -8.76 14.44
N SER A 61 1.35 -8.23 15.65
CA SER A 61 0.07 -8.18 16.36
C SER A 61 -0.93 -7.20 15.71
N LEU A 62 -0.47 -6.25 14.89
CA LEU A 62 -1.31 -5.26 14.22
C LEU A 62 -2.32 -5.90 13.25
N VAL A 63 -1.97 -7.05 12.66
CA VAL A 63 -2.91 -7.78 11.80
C VAL A 63 -3.96 -8.56 12.61
N GLY A 64 -3.63 -8.93 13.84
CA GLY A 64 -4.52 -9.65 14.76
C GLY A 64 -5.15 -10.91 14.13
N ASP A 65 -6.45 -11.03 14.30
CA ASP A 65 -7.32 -12.10 13.78
C ASP A 65 -7.95 -11.77 12.42
N ALA A 66 -7.51 -10.71 11.75
CA ALA A 66 -8.05 -10.33 10.44
C ALA A 66 -7.87 -11.47 9.44
N ASP A 67 -8.99 -11.89 8.81
CA ASP A 67 -8.98 -12.78 7.65
C ASP A 67 -8.09 -12.15 6.56
N PRO A 68 -6.97 -12.77 6.15
CA PRO A 68 -6.08 -12.23 5.13
C PRO A 68 -6.76 -11.91 3.79
N GLN A 69 -7.89 -12.54 3.49
CA GLN A 69 -8.64 -12.35 2.25
C GLN A 69 -9.83 -11.39 2.42
N GLY A 70 -10.16 -11.01 3.64
CA GLY A 70 -11.25 -10.10 3.95
C GLY A 70 -10.89 -8.62 3.74
N PRO A 71 -11.89 -7.74 3.55
CA PRO A 71 -11.69 -6.30 3.33
C PRO A 71 -11.42 -5.54 4.65
N ASP A 72 -10.49 -6.03 5.46
CA ASP A 72 -10.06 -5.40 6.72
C ASP A 72 -8.85 -4.50 6.49
N ALA A 73 -8.87 -3.27 7.02
CA ALA A 73 -7.75 -2.33 6.89
C ALA A 73 -6.45 -2.87 7.51
N ARG A 74 -6.53 -3.75 8.52
CA ARG A 74 -5.38 -4.43 9.13
C ARG A 74 -4.58 -5.27 8.12
N ASN A 75 -5.22 -5.72 7.04
CA ASN A 75 -4.51 -6.42 5.97
C ASN A 75 -3.58 -5.53 5.15
N LEU A 76 -3.67 -4.20 5.24
CA LEU A 76 -2.73 -3.30 4.58
C LEU A 76 -1.27 -3.54 5.04
N TRP A 77 -1.06 -4.04 6.25
CA TRP A 77 0.27 -4.40 6.75
C TRP A 77 0.82 -5.69 6.13
N ARG A 78 -0.03 -6.53 5.53
CA ARG A 78 0.40 -7.72 4.80
C ARG A 78 0.77 -7.42 3.34
N VAL A 79 0.72 -6.17 2.90
CA VAL A 79 1.00 -5.78 1.51
C VAL A 79 2.51 -5.74 1.23
N HIS A 80 3.14 -6.92 1.31
CA HIS A 80 4.56 -7.17 1.10
C HIS A 80 4.81 -8.65 0.72
N TRP A 81 6.05 -9.01 0.37
CA TRP A 81 6.41 -10.38 -0.07
C TRP A 81 6.61 -11.41 1.06
N TYR A 82 6.84 -10.96 2.29
CA TYR A 82 7.17 -11.79 3.44
C TYR A 82 5.95 -12.43 4.12
N ASN A 83 5.04 -13.01 3.34
CA ASN A 83 3.86 -13.71 3.85
C ASN A 83 3.89 -15.19 3.44
N ASP A 84 3.49 -16.06 4.35
CA ASP A 84 3.16 -17.46 4.02
C ASP A 84 1.73 -17.59 3.48
N LEU A 85 1.32 -18.82 3.15
CA LEU A 85 -0.01 -19.10 2.59
C LEU A 85 -1.15 -18.82 3.59
N GLN A 86 -0.85 -18.77 4.88
CA GLN A 86 -1.79 -18.39 5.94
C GLN A 86 -1.73 -16.89 6.25
N GLY A 87 -0.95 -16.12 5.47
CA GLY A 87 -0.71 -14.69 5.66
C GLY A 87 0.27 -14.35 6.79
N ARG A 88 0.86 -15.32 7.49
CA ARG A 88 1.79 -15.06 8.60
C ARG A 88 3.13 -14.57 8.06
N ARG A 89 3.83 -13.75 8.85
CA ARG A 89 5.13 -13.19 8.46
C ARG A 89 6.20 -14.29 8.37
N THR A 90 6.97 -14.29 7.29
CA THR A 90 8.14 -15.15 7.09
C THR A 90 9.43 -14.33 7.08
N SER A 91 10.58 -14.97 7.33
CA SER A 91 11.89 -14.29 7.27
C SER A 91 12.44 -14.16 5.85
N VAL A 92 11.95 -14.99 4.92
CA VAL A 92 12.29 -15.00 3.50
C VAL A 92 10.99 -15.14 2.73
N PRO A 93 10.77 -14.42 1.61
CA PRO A 93 9.59 -14.60 0.79
C PRO A 93 9.45 -16.05 0.35
N ASP A 94 8.23 -16.60 0.44
CA ASP A 94 7.99 -17.95 -0.08
C ASP A 94 8.23 -17.96 -1.59
N HIS A 95 9.05 -18.92 -2.02
CA HIS A 95 9.52 -19.02 -3.39
C HIS A 95 9.81 -20.46 -3.77
N VAL A 96 9.89 -20.70 -5.08
CA VAL A 96 10.47 -21.91 -5.64
C VAL A 96 11.70 -21.55 -6.47
N VAL A 97 12.71 -22.41 -6.42
CA VAL A 97 13.88 -22.33 -7.29
C VAL A 97 13.67 -23.31 -8.44
N LEU A 98 13.57 -22.79 -9.66
CA LEU A 98 13.47 -23.57 -10.88
C LEU A 98 14.88 -23.79 -11.43
N PRO A 99 15.39 -25.03 -11.43
CA PRO A 99 16.75 -25.32 -11.83
C PRO A 99 16.87 -25.43 -13.37
N PRO A 100 18.09 -25.48 -13.91
CA PRO A 100 18.33 -25.60 -15.35
C PRO A 100 17.65 -26.83 -15.99
N GLU A 101 17.52 -27.95 -15.26
CA GLU A 101 16.90 -29.18 -15.77
C GLU A 101 15.40 -29.01 -16.05
N LEU A 102 14.74 -28.05 -15.40
CA LEU A 102 13.32 -27.74 -15.63
C LEU A 102 13.13 -26.61 -16.66
N THR A 103 14.08 -25.69 -16.77
CA THR A 103 13.90 -24.43 -17.50
C THR A 103 14.70 -24.34 -18.80
N GLY A 104 15.78 -25.12 -18.93
CA GLY A 104 16.78 -24.98 -20.01
C GLY A 104 17.64 -23.72 -19.89
N VAL A 105 17.47 -22.90 -18.85
CA VAL A 105 18.26 -21.69 -18.61
C VAL A 105 19.47 -22.04 -17.74
N PRO A 106 20.71 -21.63 -18.08
CA PRO A 106 21.91 -21.99 -17.31
C PRO A 106 21.89 -21.56 -15.84
N ASN A 107 21.12 -20.52 -15.51
CA ASN A 107 20.99 -19.97 -14.17
C ASN A 107 19.64 -20.34 -13.54
N PRO A 108 19.60 -20.66 -12.22
CA PRO A 108 18.35 -20.89 -11.52
C PRO A 108 17.42 -19.68 -11.57
N ILE A 109 16.14 -19.92 -11.80
CA ILE A 109 15.09 -18.90 -11.81
C ILE A 109 14.33 -18.97 -10.48
N ILE A 110 14.23 -17.86 -9.76
CA ILE A 110 13.46 -17.76 -8.51
C ILE A 110 12.08 -17.23 -8.85
N VAL A 111 11.03 -17.99 -8.49
CA VAL A 111 9.64 -17.56 -8.61
C VAL A 111 9.11 -17.29 -7.21
N VAL A 112 8.79 -16.03 -6.93
CA VAL A 112 8.14 -15.60 -5.69
C VAL A 112 6.63 -15.68 -5.85
N PHE A 113 5.92 -16.14 -4.82
CA PHE A 113 4.49 -16.38 -4.92
C PHE A 113 3.65 -15.11 -4.64
N GLY A 114 2.93 -14.65 -5.67
CA GLY A 114 2.02 -13.50 -5.56
C GLY A 114 0.72 -13.82 -4.81
N ASP A 115 0.32 -15.10 -4.74
CA ASP A 115 -0.87 -15.55 -4.03
C ASP A 115 -0.79 -15.41 -2.51
N ARG A 116 0.35 -14.92 -1.99
CA ARG A 116 0.58 -14.62 -0.58
C ARG A 116 0.20 -13.20 -0.19
N PHE A 117 -0.13 -12.36 -1.16
CA PHE A 117 -0.68 -11.03 -0.87
C PHE A 117 -2.09 -11.15 -0.27
N PRO A 118 -2.45 -10.23 0.64
CA PRO A 118 -3.79 -10.17 1.20
C PRO A 118 -4.80 -9.78 0.13
N MET A 119 -6.07 -10.13 0.35
CA MET A 119 -7.18 -9.78 -0.54
C MET A 119 -6.84 -10.10 -2.00
N ILE A 120 -6.36 -11.32 -2.27
CA ILE A 120 -5.76 -11.69 -3.56
C ILE A 120 -6.75 -11.56 -4.74
N THR A 121 -8.05 -11.68 -4.46
CA THR A 121 -9.12 -11.42 -5.42
C THR A 121 -9.16 -9.95 -5.86
N ALA A 122 -8.58 -9.04 -5.07
CA ALA A 122 -8.38 -7.62 -5.32
C ALA A 122 -6.88 -7.27 -5.47
N HIS A 123 -6.10 -8.10 -6.17
CA HIS A 123 -4.63 -8.11 -6.40
C HIS A 123 -3.94 -6.79 -6.84
N LYS A 124 -4.59 -5.64 -6.75
CA LYS A 124 -4.04 -4.28 -6.93
C LYS A 124 -4.11 -3.44 -5.66
N VAL A 125 -4.20 -4.07 -4.48
CA VAL A 125 -4.31 -3.40 -3.17
C VAL A 125 -3.21 -2.35 -2.97
N LEU A 126 -1.93 -2.71 -3.18
CA LEU A 126 -0.82 -1.77 -2.99
C LEU A 126 -0.93 -0.56 -3.92
N ALA A 127 -1.30 -0.78 -5.17
CA ALA A 127 -1.46 0.28 -6.15
C ALA A 127 -2.57 1.24 -5.73
N ALA A 128 -3.75 0.72 -5.35
CA ALA A 128 -4.85 1.54 -4.84
C ALA A 128 -4.46 2.30 -3.56
N TYR A 129 -3.81 1.62 -2.61
CA TYR A 129 -3.34 2.22 -1.36
C TYR A 129 -2.33 3.34 -1.60
N SER A 130 -1.34 3.11 -2.48
CA SER A 130 -0.28 4.09 -2.80
C SER A 130 -0.83 5.38 -3.43
N CYS A 131 -1.94 5.29 -4.17
CA CYS A 131 -2.63 6.45 -4.74
C CYS A 131 -3.53 7.15 -3.73
N LEU A 132 -4.15 6.41 -2.80
CA LEU A 132 -5.11 6.95 -1.84
C LEU A 132 -4.45 7.58 -0.62
N ALA A 133 -3.48 6.90 -0.01
CA ALA A 133 -2.89 7.30 1.27
C ALA A 133 -2.31 8.73 1.25
N PRO A 134 -1.54 9.16 0.22
CA PRO A 134 -1.05 10.53 0.15
C PRO A 134 -2.18 11.56 0.15
N ARG A 135 -3.25 11.30 -0.60
CA ARG A 135 -4.40 12.22 -0.71
C ARG A 135 -5.18 12.33 0.60
N VAL A 136 -5.28 11.24 1.36
CA VAL A 136 -5.91 11.26 2.69
C VAL A 136 -5.09 12.11 3.66
N VAL A 137 -3.76 11.92 3.70
CA VAL A 137 -2.91 12.62 4.68
C VAL A 137 -2.63 14.09 4.33
N THR A 138 -2.78 14.48 3.06
CA THR A 138 -2.64 15.88 2.62
C THR A 138 -3.97 16.65 2.65
N GLY A 139 -5.09 15.98 2.92
CA GLY A 139 -6.43 16.57 2.87
C GLY A 139 -7.02 16.68 1.45
N GLN A 140 -6.37 16.12 0.43
CA GLN A 140 -6.92 16.05 -0.92
C GLN A 140 -8.09 15.06 -1.07
N PHE A 141 -8.34 14.23 -0.06
CA PHE A 141 -9.45 13.29 -0.02
C PHE A 141 -10.17 13.34 1.35
N ASP A 142 -11.47 13.63 1.33
CA ASP A 142 -12.35 13.58 2.49
C ASP A 142 -13.22 12.31 2.43
N PRO A 143 -12.97 11.27 3.26
CA PRO A 143 -13.72 10.01 3.24
C PRO A 143 -15.17 10.13 3.71
N THR A 144 -15.59 11.30 4.22
CA THR A 144 -16.99 11.57 4.57
C THR A 144 -17.81 12.09 3.38
N ARG A 145 -17.14 12.53 2.32
CA ARG A 145 -17.75 13.11 1.12
C ARG A 145 -17.38 12.38 -0.16
N HIS A 146 -16.12 12.03 -0.32
CA HIS A 146 -15.56 11.46 -1.53
C HIS A 146 -15.68 9.94 -1.55
N ARG A 147 -15.85 9.39 -2.75
CA ARG A 147 -15.76 7.95 -3.00
C ARG A 147 -14.60 7.72 -3.96
N ALA A 148 -13.70 6.83 -3.59
CA ALA A 148 -12.57 6.48 -4.43
C ALA A 148 -12.98 5.36 -5.39
N ILE A 149 -12.69 5.54 -6.68
CA ILE A 149 -13.09 4.62 -7.76
C ILE A 149 -11.85 4.34 -8.60
N TRP A 150 -11.55 3.06 -8.83
CA TRP A 150 -10.51 2.63 -9.75
C TRP A 150 -11.12 1.72 -10.82
N PRO A 151 -10.94 2.03 -12.12
CA PRO A 151 -11.25 1.06 -13.15
C PRO A 151 -10.29 -0.13 -13.01
N SER A 152 -10.84 -1.34 -12.91
CA SER A 152 -10.09 -2.58 -12.97
C SER A 152 -10.69 -3.50 -14.01
N THR A 153 -9.81 -4.29 -14.65
CA THR A 153 -10.15 -5.54 -15.32
C THR A 153 -10.78 -6.52 -14.35
#